data_AF-A0A938FMR5-F1
#
_entry.id   AF-A0A938FMR5-F1
#
_cell.length_a   1.000
_cell.length_b   1.000
_cell.length_c   1.000
_cell.angle_alpha   90.00
_cell.angle_beta   90.00
_cell.angle_gamma   90.00
#
_symmetry.space_group_name_H-M   'P 1'
#
loop_
_entity.id
_entity.type
_entity.pdbx_description
1 polymer ?
#
loop_
_entity_poly.entity_id
_entity_poly.type
_entity_poly.pdbx_seq_one_letter_code
_entity_poly.pdbx_strand_id
1 'polypeptide(L)'
;KGVLMLLASVNIFVGVFNMLPLLPFDGGHAAIATYERLRSRRGRVYRADVGKMIPVATTVVILLVTLMFAGLYLDITSPLG
;
A
#
# COMPACT_ATOMS: atom_id res chain seq x y z
N LYS A 1 24.86 5.75 -16.70
CA LYS A 1 24.49 6.48 -15.46
C LYS A 1 22.99 6.83 -15.40
N GLY A 2 22.34 7.23 -16.50
CA GLY A 2 20.89 7.53 -16.51
C GLY A 2 19.97 6.35 -16.15
N VAL A 3 20.21 5.15 -16.69
CA VAL A 3 19.39 3.96 -16.37
C VAL A 3 19.48 3.57 -14.88
N LEU A 4 20.67 3.65 -14.28
CA LEU A 4 20.85 3.39 -12.85
C LEU A 4 20.07 4.40 -11.98
N MET A 5 20.08 5.68 -12.36
CA MET A 5 19.29 6.72 -11.68
C MET A 5 17.78 6.46 -11.81
N LEU A 6 17.30 6.05 -12.98
CA LEU A 6 15.90 5.71 -13.20
C LEU A 6 15.47 4.48 -12.39
N LEU A 7 16.29 3.42 -12.38
CA LEU A 7 16.03 2.23 -11.56
C LEU A 7 16.06 2.55 -10.08
N ALA A 8 16.97 3.41 -9.63
CA ALA A 8 17.03 3.88 -8.25
C ALA A 8 15.78 4.69 -7.89
N SER A 9 15.32 5.62 -8.73
CA SER A 9 14.12 6.40 -8.47
C SER A 9 12.86 5.54 -8.44
N VAL A 10 12.73 4.58 -9.34
CA VAL A 10 11.60 3.64 -9.35
C VAL A 10 11.62 2.75 -8.11
N ASN A 11 12.78 2.21 -7.72
CA ASN A 11 12.88 1.40 -6.49
C ASN A 11 12.54 2.21 -5.24
N ILE A 12 13.04 3.43 -5.11
CA ILE A 12 12.72 4.30 -3.98
C ILE A 12 11.22 4.62 -3.97
N PHE A 13 10.64 4.95 -5.13
CA PHE A 13 9.21 5.23 -5.23
C PHE A 13 8.37 4.02 -4.82
N VAL A 14 8.63 2.85 -5.39
CA VAL A 14 7.93 1.59 -5.05
C VAL A 14 8.14 1.25 -3.58
N GLY A 15 9.35 1.42 -3.04
CA GLY A 15 9.66 1.20 -1.64
C GLY A 15 8.86 2.12 -0.71
N VAL A 16 8.83 3.42 -0.99
CA VAL A 16 8.05 4.41 -0.22
C VAL A 16 6.55 4.13 -0.31
N PHE A 17 6.04 3.81 -1.50
CA PHE A 17 4.63 3.47 -1.68
C PHE A 17 4.25 2.19 -0.89
N ASN A 18 5.14 1.20 -0.85
CA ASN A 18 4.95 0.00 -0.05
C ASN A 18 5.03 0.24 1.46
N MET A 19 5.65 1.33 1.93
CA MET A 19 5.66 1.68 3.35
C MET A 19 4.34 2.31 3.84
N LEU A 20 3.38 2.58 2.94
CA LEU A 20 2.06 3.06 3.34
C LEU A 20 1.35 2.02 4.24
N PRO A 21 0.71 2.44 5.35
CA PRO A 21 0.11 1.53 6.32
C PRO A 21 -1.27 1.02 5.88
N LEU A 22 -1.35 0.47 4.67
CA LEU A 22 -2.55 -0.14 4.09
C LEU A 22 -2.25 -1.61 3.84
N LEU A 23 -3.23 -2.49 4.05
CA LEU A 23 -3.04 -3.95 3.90
C LEU A 23 -2.61 -4.48 2.53
N PRO A 24 -2.90 -3.84 1.38
CA PRO A 24 -2.31 -4.30 0.12
C PRO A 24 -0.80 -4.00 0.02
N PHE A 25 -0.27 -3.14 0.89
CA PHE A 25 1.15 -2.77 0.94
C PHE A 25 1.83 -3.40 2.17
N ASP A 26 3.14 -3.64 2.06
CA ASP A 26 3.92 -4.28 3.12
C ASP A 26 3.93 -3.47 4.44
N GLY A 27 3.80 -2.14 4.36
CA GLY A 27 3.69 -1.24 5.49
C GLY A 27 2.46 -1.50 6.39
N GLY A 28 1.38 -2.07 5.84
CA GLY A 28 0.22 -2.50 6.63
C GLY A 28 0.56 -3.58 7.66
N HIS A 29 1.42 -4.53 7.28
CA HIS A 29 1.90 -5.59 8.17
C HIS A 29 2.83 -5.01 9.25
N ALA A 30 3.70 -4.09 8.87
CA ALA A 30 4.57 -3.39 9.82
C ALA A 30 3.75 -2.55 10.82
N ALA A 31 2.68 -1.88 10.37
CA ALA A 31 1.77 -1.14 11.23
C ALA A 31 1.03 -2.06 12.21
N ILE A 32 0.51 -3.19 11.74
CA ILE A 32 -0.12 -4.21 12.60
C ILE A 32 0.88 -4.72 13.65
N ALA A 33 2.06 -5.17 13.22
CA ALA A 33 3.07 -5.72 14.12
C ALA A 33 3.53 -4.68 15.16
N THR A 34 3.66 -3.41 14.75
CA THR A 34 4.00 -2.31 15.66
C THR A 34 2.86 -2.07 16.67
N TYR A 35 1.60 -2.09 16.22
CA TYR A 35 0.44 -1.96 17.07
C TYR A 35 0.32 -3.11 18.08
N GLU A 36 0.48 -4.36 17.62
CA GLU A 36 0.52 -5.54 18.47
C GLU A 36 1.62 -5.45 19.52
N ARG A 37 2.84 -5.07 19.11
CA ARG A 37 3.98 -4.92 20.01
C ARG A 37 3.73 -3.83 21.04
N LEU A 38 3.16 -2.69 20.64
CA LEU A 38 2.82 -1.59 21.55
C LEU A 38 1.75 -2.00 22.55
N ARG A 39 0.69 -2.69 22.10
CA ARG A 39 -0.41 -3.14 22.94
C ARG A 39 -0.02 -4.29 23.87
N SER A 40 0.90 -5.15 23.44
CA SER A 40 1.38 -6.30 24.21
C SER A 40 2.33 -5.94 25.36
N ARG A 41 2.78 -4.67 25.47
CA ARG A 41 3.74 -4.22 26.51
C ARG A 41 3.25 -4.38 27.95
N ARG A 42 1.96 -4.54 28.21
CA ARG A 42 1.38 -4.68 29.57
C ARG A 42 1.23 -6.14 30.03
N GLY A 43 2.07 -7.05 29.52
CA GLY A 43 2.06 -8.47 29.91
C GLY A 43 0.89 -9.29 29.36
N ARG A 44 0.07 -8.71 28.49
CA ARG A 44 -1.01 -9.40 27.78
C ARG A 44 -0.66 -9.46 26.30
N VAL A 45 -0.38 -10.66 25.79
CA VAL A 45 -0.17 -10.84 24.35
C VAL A 45 -1.46 -10.44 23.63
N TYR A 46 -1.35 -9.43 22.77
CA TYR A 46 -2.44 -8.97 21.92
C TYR A 46 -2.09 -9.27 20.47
N ARG A 47 -2.92 -10.09 19.83
CA ARG A 47 -2.86 -10.35 18.39
C ARG A 47 -4.02 -9.61 17.71
N ALA A 48 -3.70 -8.74 16.78
CA ALA A 48 -4.67 -8.07 15.95
C ALA A 48 -5.22 -9.07 14.93
N ASP A 49 -6.54 -9.09 14.79
CA ASP A 49 -7.19 -9.97 13.84
C ASP A 49 -7.11 -9.35 12.43
N VAL A 50 -6.15 -9.83 11.64
CA VAL A 50 -5.93 -9.39 10.25
C VAL A 50 -7.16 -9.66 9.37
N GLY A 51 -7.97 -10.67 9.72
CA GLY A 51 -9.22 -10.98 9.02
C GLY A 51 -10.20 -9.80 8.97
N LYS A 52 -10.18 -8.93 10.00
CA LYS A 52 -11.01 -7.72 10.05
C LYS A 52 -10.55 -6.62 9.11
N MET A 53 -9.31 -6.69 8.63
CA MET A 53 -8.75 -5.72 7.71
C MET A 53 -8.91 -6.14 6.24
N ILE A 54 -9.31 -7.38 5.96
CA ILE A 54 -9.67 -7.87 4.62
C ILE A 54 -10.65 -6.92 3.91
N PRO A 55 -11.80 -6.52 4.48
CA PRO A 55 -12.72 -5.62 3.78
C PRO A 55 -12.07 -4.28 3.41
N VAL A 56 -11.22 -3.74 4.30
CA VAL A 56 -10.47 -2.50 4.03
C VAL A 56 -9.48 -2.72 2.89
N ALA A 57 -8.73 -3.82 2.91
CA ALA A 57 -7.80 -4.19 1.85
C ALA A 57 -8.52 -4.32 0.51
N THR A 58 -9.67 -5.00 0.49
CA THR A 58 -10.51 -5.16 -0.70
C THR A 58 -11.01 -3.81 -1.21
N THR A 59 -11.46 -2.90 -0.34
CA THR A 59 -11.85 -1.54 -0.74
C THR A 59 -10.71 -0.77 -1.39
N VAL A 60 -9.49 -0.84 -0.81
CA VAL A 60 -8.32 -0.17 -1.38
C VAL A 60 -7.96 -0.77 -2.74
N VAL A 61 -7.99 -2.10 -2.88
CA VAL A 61 -7.72 -2.77 -4.17
C VAL A 61 -8.74 -2.35 -5.22
N ILE A 62 -10.03 -2.36 -4.89
CA ILE A 62 -11.10 -1.90 -5.79
C ILE A 62 -10.84 -0.45 -6.21
N LEU A 63 -10.55 0.44 -5.25
CA LEU A 63 -10.25 1.84 -5.54
C LEU A 63 -9.07 1.99 -6.49
N LEU A 64 -7.95 1.30 -6.24
CA LEU A 64 -6.77 1.36 -7.09
C LEU A 64 -7.04 0.85 -8.50
N VAL A 65 -7.78 -0.25 -8.63
CA VAL A 65 -8.20 -0.80 -9.93
C VAL A 65 -9.14 0.17 -10.65
N THR A 66 -10.09 0.78 -9.94
CA THR A 66 -10.99 1.80 -10.51
C THR A 66 -10.19 3.01 -11.01
N LEU A 67 -9.22 3.50 -10.23
CA LEU A 67 -8.35 4.61 -10.64
C LEU A 67 -7.49 4.24 -11.85
N MET A 68 -6.97 3.01 -11.91
CA MET A 68 -6.21 2.50 -13.06
C MET A 68 -7.06 2.53 -14.33
N PHE A 69 -8.29 2.00 -14.29
CA PHE A 69 -9.19 1.99 -15.45
C PHE A 69 -9.70 3.39 -15.81
N ALA A 70 -10.01 4.23 -14.82
CA ALA A 70 -10.42 5.61 -15.06
C ALA A 70 -9.29 6.41 -15.72
N GLY A 71 -8.05 6.26 -15.24
CA GLY A 71 -6.87 6.88 -15.84
C GLY A 71 -6.66 6.40 -17.28
N LEU A 72 -6.67 5.09 -17.50
CA LEU A 72 -6.56 4.52 -18.84
C LEU A 72 -7.66 5.02 -19.80
N TYR A 73 -8.90 5.12 -19.31
CA TYR A 73 -10.01 5.66 -20.09
C TYR A 73 -9.78 7.13 -20.45
N LEU A 74 -9.32 7.94 -19.50
CA LEU A 74 -8.99 9.35 -19.72
C LEU A 74 -7.84 9.50 -20.73
N ASP A 75 -6.78 8.71 -20.60
CA ASP A 75 -5.64 8.72 -21.53
C ASP A 75 -6.05 8.37 -22.96
N ILE A 76 -7.02 7.46 -23.14
CA ILE A 76 -7.55 7.06 -24.46
C ILE A 76 -8.49 8.12 -25.04
N THR A 77 -9.40 8.66 -24.23
CA THR A 77 -10.51 9.52 -24.72
C THR A 77 -10.14 10.99 -24.80
N SER A 78 -9.28 11.45 -23.88
CA SER A 78 -8.75 12.79 -23.83
C SER A 78 -7.23 12.68 -23.84
N PRO A 79 -6.62 12.28 -24.97
CA PRO A 79 -5.18 12.41 -25.08
C PRO A 79 -4.89 13.88 -24.84
N LEU A 80 -4.21 14.19 -23.74
CA LEU A 80 -3.65 15.51 -23.51
C LEU A 80 -2.53 15.67 -24.54
N GLY A 81 -2.93 16.11 -25.74
CA GLY A 81 -2.14 16.32 -26.94
C GLY A 81 -2.83 17.33 -27.83
#